data_AF-G5HES6-F1
#
_entry.id   AF-G5HES6-F1
#
_cell.length_a   1.000
_cell.length_b   1.000
_cell.length_c   1.000
_cell.angle_alpha   90.00
_cell.angle_beta   90.00
_cell.angle_gamma   90.00
#
_symmetry.space_group_name_H-M   'P 1'
#
loop_
_entity.id
_entity.type
_entity.pdbx_description
1 polymer ?
#
loop_
_entity_poly.entity_id
_entity_poly.type
_entity_poly.pdbx_seq_one_letter_code
_entity_poly.pdbx_strand_id
1 'polypeptide(L)'
;MKHIYGTFSAEQIHQQKENLHNSIHWLLLYKEQQYPHLSSYIKSLMIRISGLNKLLNEPAELVTLLSLLQAIRDMNDSPDCDFKMYRKLVLDAHSITDMIKEE
;
A
#
# COMPACT_ATOMS: atom_id res chain seq x y z
N MET A 1 0.27 19.35 7.94
CA MET A 1 1.40 19.30 8.91
C MET A 1 2.67 19.94 8.33
N LYS A 2 3.64 20.38 9.15
CA LYS A 2 4.91 20.98 8.67
C LYS A 2 6.01 19.92 8.59
N HIS A 3 6.57 19.74 7.40
CA HIS A 3 7.54 18.70 7.07
C HIS A 3 8.85 19.31 6.58
N ILE A 4 9.88 18.48 6.37
CA ILE A 4 11.18 18.90 5.81
C ILE A 4 11.07 19.52 4.41
N TYR A 5 9.94 19.31 3.72
CA TYR A 5 9.61 19.85 2.39
C TYR A 5 8.50 20.92 2.41
N GLY A 6 8.15 21.46 3.59
CA GLY A 6 7.07 22.44 3.72
C GLY A 6 5.75 21.80 4.16
N THR A 7 4.62 22.30 3.65
CA THR A 7 3.28 21.81 3.98
C THR A 7 2.66 21.17 2.75
N PHE A 8 1.97 20.04 2.94
CA PHE A 8 1.14 19.44 1.89
C PHE A 8 -0.30 19.92 2.04
N SER A 9 -0.96 20.24 0.94
CA SER A 9 -2.39 20.54 0.94
C SER A 9 -3.23 19.27 1.00
N ALA A 10 -4.48 19.39 1.46
CA ALA A 10 -5.46 18.30 1.43
C ALA A 10 -5.55 17.63 0.05
N GLU A 11 -5.59 18.44 -1.02
CA GLU A 11 -5.62 17.95 -2.41
C GLU A 11 -4.38 17.11 -2.76
N GLN A 12 -3.19 17.50 -2.30
CA GLN A 12 -1.98 16.71 -2.53
C GLN A 12 -2.04 15.37 -1.80
N ILE A 13 -2.59 15.34 -0.59
CA ILE A 13 -2.78 14.10 0.18
C ILE A 13 -3.84 13.21 -0.47
N HIS A 14 -4.96 13.79 -0.89
CA HIS A 14 -6.01 13.10 -1.63
C HIS A 14 -5.45 12.42 -2.89
N GLN A 15 -4.66 13.15 -3.68
CA GLN A 15 -4.02 12.58 -4.88
C GLN A 15 -3.04 11.45 -4.54
N GLN A 16 -2.32 11.52 -3.42
CA GLN A 16 -1.46 10.41 -2.97
C GLN A 16 -2.26 9.19 -2.56
N LYS A 17 -3.39 9.38 -1.87
CA LYS A 17 -4.33 8.32 -1.49
C LYS A 17 -4.89 7.61 -2.72
N GLU A 18 -5.40 8.33 -3.71
CA GLU A 18 -5.87 7.76 -4.99
C GLU A 18 -4.77 6.96 -5.71
N ASN A 19 -3.54 7.49 -5.73
CA ASN A 19 -2.40 6.80 -6.33
C ASN A 19 -2.04 5.50 -5.59
N LEU A 20 -2.14 5.48 -4.26
CA LEU A 20 -1.90 4.29 -3.45
C LEU A 20 -3.01 3.25 -3.68
N HIS A 21 -4.27 3.69 -3.66
CA HIS A 21 -5.43 2.83 -3.90
C HIS A 21 -5.29 2.09 -5.24
N ASN A 22 -5.00 2.84 -6.31
CA ASN A 22 -4.77 2.26 -7.63
C ASN A 22 -3.56 1.31 -7.65
N SER A 23 -2.44 1.68 -7.01
CA SER A 23 -1.25 0.82 -6.95
C SER A 23 -1.52 -0.52 -6.24
N ILE A 24 -2.29 -0.49 -5.15
CA ILE A 24 -2.67 -1.69 -4.42
C ILE A 24 -3.65 -2.53 -5.24
N HIS A 25 -4.52 -1.90 -6.06
CA HIS A 25 -5.48 -2.62 -6.90
C HIS A 25 -4.76 -3.51 -7.92
N TRP A 26 -3.68 -2.97 -8.51
CA TRP A 26 -2.86 -3.69 -9.49
C TRP A 26 -2.25 -4.99 -8.93
N LEU A 27 -2.11 -5.13 -7.61
CA LEU A 27 -1.61 -6.37 -7.00
C LEU A 27 -2.53 -7.57 -7.28
N LEU A 28 -3.84 -7.36 -7.45
CA LEU A 28 -4.77 -8.42 -7.85
C LEU A 28 -4.50 -8.86 -9.29
N LEU A 29 -4.52 -7.89 -10.21
CA LEU A 29 -4.33 -8.13 -11.64
C LEU A 29 -2.97 -8.76 -11.94
N TYR A 30 -1.91 -8.28 -11.30
CA TYR A 30 -0.57 -8.84 -11.45
C TYR A 30 -0.47 -10.27 -10.92
N LYS A 31 -1.19 -10.61 -9.85
CA LYS A 31 -1.22 -12.00 -9.35
C LYS A 31 -1.96 -12.92 -10.31
N GLU A 32 -3.13 -12.48 -10.81
CA GLU A 32 -3.94 -13.25 -11.78
C GLU A 32 -3.19 -13.49 -13.10
N GLN A 33 -2.43 -12.50 -13.55
CA GLN A 33 -1.62 -12.57 -14.77
C GLN A 33 -0.26 -13.25 -14.57
N GLN A 34 0.04 -13.75 -13.37
CA GLN A 34 1.33 -14.35 -13.02
C GLN A 34 2.52 -13.43 -13.36
N TYR A 35 2.38 -12.13 -13.10
CA TYR A 35 3.38 -11.14 -13.41
C TYR A 35 4.73 -11.48 -12.72
N PRO A 36 5.81 -11.72 -13.48
CA PRO A 36 7.07 -12.24 -12.92
C PRO A 36 7.74 -11.34 -11.87
N HIS A 37 7.43 -10.03 -11.89
CA HIS A 37 8.05 -9.05 -11.00
C HIS A 37 7.12 -8.59 -9.86
N LEU A 38 6.03 -9.31 -9.59
CA LEU A 38 5.06 -8.96 -8.54
C LEU A 38 5.72 -8.77 -7.16
N SER A 39 6.60 -9.68 -6.73
CA SER A 39 7.30 -9.55 -5.43
C SER A 39 8.15 -8.28 -5.37
N SER A 40 8.84 -7.93 -6.47
CA SER A 40 9.58 -6.67 -6.57
C SER A 40 8.65 -5.45 -6.54
N TYR A 41 7.50 -5.53 -7.20
CA TYR A 41 6.51 -4.46 -7.20
C TYR A 41 5.95 -4.21 -5.79
N ILE A 42 5.58 -5.26 -5.06
CA ILE A 42 5.13 -5.17 -3.66
C ILE A 42 6.21 -4.50 -2.80
N LYS A 43 7.48 -4.94 -2.93
CA LYS A 43 8.59 -4.34 -2.19
C LYS A 43 8.77 -2.84 -2.50
N SER A 44 8.70 -2.45 -3.77
CA SER A 44 8.78 -1.04 -4.17
C SER A 44 7.64 -0.20 -3.58
N LEU A 45 6.42 -0.75 -3.54
CA LEU A 45 5.26 -0.10 -2.94
C LEU A 45 5.47 0.10 -1.42
N MET A 46 5.96 -0.92 -0.71
CA MET A 46 6.28 -0.83 0.72
C MET A 46 7.36 0.23 0.99
N ILE A 47 8.40 0.33 0.17
CA ILE A 47 9.46 1.34 0.32
C ILE A 47 8.87 2.75 0.16
N ARG A 48 8.04 2.98 -0.88
CA ARG A 48 7.36 4.27 -1.10
C ARG A 48 6.49 4.64 0.11
N ILE A 49 5.68 3.71 0.60
CA ILE A 49 4.78 3.94 1.73
C ILE A 49 5.56 4.20 3.02
N SER A 50 6.68 3.50 3.25
CA SER A 50 7.55 3.78 4.40
C SER A 50 8.12 5.20 4.35
N GLY A 51 8.48 5.69 3.17
CA GLY A 51 8.86 7.10 2.96
C GLY A 51 7.72 8.06 3.29
N LEU A 52 6.51 7.81 2.76
CA LEU A 52 5.33 8.61 3.05
C LEU A 52 4.99 8.62 4.55
N ASN A 53 5.09 7.47 5.22
CA ASN A 53 4.84 7.32 6.64
C ASN A 53 5.73 8.25 7.48
N LYS A 54 7.03 8.31 7.16
CA LYS A 54 7.97 9.23 7.81
C LYS A 54 7.63 10.70 7.52
N LEU A 55 7.22 11.00 6.28
CA LEU A 55 6.82 12.35 5.93
C LEU A 55 5.58 12.77 6.72
N LEU A 56 4.56 11.93 6.83
CA LEU A 56 3.29 12.26 7.51
C LEU A 56 3.33 12.08 9.04
N ASN A 57 4.52 11.89 9.63
CA ASN A 57 4.70 11.67 11.08
C ASN A 57 3.93 10.44 11.60
N GLU A 58 4.10 9.32 10.89
CA GLU A 58 3.72 7.98 11.31
C GLU A 58 2.22 7.77 11.61
N PRO A 59 1.31 8.12 10.67
CA PRO A 59 -0.11 7.88 10.84
C PRO A 59 -0.41 6.37 10.95
N ALA A 60 -1.35 6.02 11.84
CA ALA A 60 -1.68 4.63 12.16
C ALA A 60 -2.18 3.84 10.93
N GLU A 61 -2.83 4.51 9.99
CA GLU A 61 -3.34 3.94 8.75
C GLU A 61 -2.19 3.45 7.86
N LEU A 62 -1.09 4.20 7.76
CA LEU A 62 0.07 3.79 6.97
C LEU A 62 0.87 2.66 7.63
N VAL A 63 0.90 2.61 8.97
CA VAL A 63 1.45 1.47 9.71
C VAL A 63 0.64 0.20 9.42
N THR A 64 -0.69 0.31 9.49
CA THR A 64 -1.62 -0.79 9.18
C THR A 64 -1.46 -1.25 7.73
N LEU A 65 -1.37 -0.30 6.80
CA LEU A 65 -1.16 -0.59 5.38
C LEU A 65 0.16 -1.34 5.12
N LEU A 66 1.26 -0.93 5.76
CA LEU A 66 2.54 -1.63 5.66
C LEU A 66 2.46 -3.05 6.22
N SER A 67 1.75 -3.25 7.34
CA SER A 67 1.53 -4.57 7.92
C SER A 67 0.76 -5.49 6.96
N LEU A 68 -0.27 -4.97 6.29
CA LEU A 68 -1.04 -5.73 5.30
C LEU A 68 -0.20 -6.06 4.06
N LEU A 69 0.60 -5.12 3.57
CA LEU A 69 1.51 -5.36 2.44
C LEU A 69 2.59 -6.39 2.75
N GLN A 70 3.08 -6.43 4.00
CA GLN A 70 3.99 -7.48 4.45
C GLN A 70 3.30 -8.85 4.39
N ALA A 71 2.06 -8.96 4.89
CA ALA A 71 1.29 -10.21 4.80
C ALA A 71 0.99 -10.64 3.35
N ILE A 72 0.68 -9.67 2.47
CA ILE A 72 0.48 -9.92 1.03
C ILE A 72 1.75 -10.49 0.41
N ARG A 73 2.92 -9.92 0.74
CA ARG A 73 4.22 -10.38 0.24
C ARG A 73 4.54 -11.79 0.73
N ASP A 74 4.38 -12.05 2.02
CA ASP A 74 4.65 -13.36 2.62
C ASP A 74 3.74 -14.44 2.01
N MET A 75 2.46 -14.12 1.78
CA MET A 75 1.53 -15.01 1.07
C MET A 75 1.93 -15.22 -0.39
N ASN A 76 2.37 -14.18 -1.09
CA ASN A 76 2.77 -14.27 -2.48
C ASN A 76 4.00 -15.16 -2.69
N ASP A 77 4.99 -15.02 -1.81
CA ASP A 77 6.27 -15.72 -1.89
C ASP A 77 6.18 -17.14 -1.29
N SER A 78 5.06 -17.50 -0.64
CA SER A 78 4.78 -18.84 -0.14
C SER A 78 4.52 -19.84 -1.29
N PRO A 79 5.08 -21.06 -1.22
CA PRO A 79 4.76 -22.12 -2.18
C PRO A 79 3.28 -22.57 -2.12
N ASP A 80 2.64 -22.40 -0.97
CA ASP A 80 1.24 -22.77 -0.71
C ASP A 80 0.29 -21.56 -0.75
N CYS A 81 0.53 -20.63 -1.67
CA CYS A 81 -0.22 -19.38 -1.78
C CYS A 81 -1.73 -19.63 -1.95
N ASP A 82 -2.53 -19.31 -0.92
CA ASP A 82 -4.00 -19.25 -1.02
C ASP A 82 -4.42 -17.94 -1.69
N PHE A 83 -4.84 -18.03 -2.96
CA PHE A 83 -5.27 -16.87 -3.72
C PHE A 83 -6.50 -16.17 -3.12
N LYS A 84 -7.40 -16.89 -2.45
CA LYS A 84 -8.57 -16.28 -1.80
C LYS A 84 -8.12 -15.42 -0.62
N MET A 85 -7.18 -15.90 0.18
CA MET A 85 -6.61 -15.12 1.27
C MET A 85 -5.78 -13.94 0.76
N TYR A 86 -4.95 -14.16 -0.27
CA TYR A 86 -4.21 -13.09 -0.93
C TYR A 86 -5.14 -11.96 -1.40
N ARG A 87 -6.22 -12.31 -2.11
CA ARG A 87 -7.22 -11.34 -2.58
C ARG A 87 -7.87 -10.59 -1.43
N LYS A 88 -8.24 -11.28 -0.35
CA LYS A 88 -8.79 -10.64 0.85
C LYS A 88 -7.81 -9.60 1.41
N LEU A 89 -6.54 -9.96 1.59
CA LEU A 89 -5.53 -9.05 2.13
C LEU A 89 -5.35 -7.80 1.26
N VAL A 90 -5.37 -7.95 -0.07
CA VAL A 90 -5.30 -6.80 -0.99
C VAL A 90 -6.53 -5.89 -0.86
N LEU A 91 -7.74 -6.46 -0.71
CA LEU A 91 -8.96 -5.68 -0.50
C LEU A 91 -9.00 -5.01 0.89
N ASP A 92 -8.48 -5.66 1.92
CA ASP A 92 -8.31 -5.05 3.24
C ASP A 92 -7.36 -3.83 3.13
N ALA A 93 -6.26 -3.96 2.39
CA ALA A 93 -5.31 -2.87 2.15
C ALA A 93 -5.91 -1.70 1.34
N HIS A 94 -6.82 -2.00 0.40
CA HIS A 94 -7.64 -0.99 -0.28
C HIS A 94 -8.43 -0.16 0.72
N SER A 95 -9.22 -0.82 1.56
CA SER A 95 -10.06 -0.12 2.54
C SER A 95 -9.26 0.72 3.54
N ILE A 96 -8.07 0.26 3.95
CA ILE A 96 -7.19 1.06 4.83
C ILE A 96 -6.66 2.32 4.14
N THR A 97 -6.41 2.26 2.83
CA THR A 97 -5.96 3.43 2.07
C THR A 97 -7.00 4.53 2.08
N ASP A 98 -8.28 4.16 2.07
CA ASP A 98 -9.39 5.12 2.12
C ASP A 98 -9.51 5.86 3.45
N MET A 99 -8.95 5.30 4.51
CA MET A 99 -8.96 5.87 5.87
C MET A 99 -7.86 6.90 6.11
N ILE A 100 -6.90 7.05 5.18
CA ILE A 100 -5.83 8.07 5.30
C ILE A 100 -6.47 9.46 5.30
N LYS A 101 -6.15 10.25 6.33
CA LYS A 101 -6.74 11.58 6.51
C LYS A 101 -6.09 12.63 5.61
N GLU A 102 -6.89 13.58 5.14
CA GLU A 102 -6.51 14.62 4.18
C GLU A 102 -6.28 16.01 4.84
N GLU A 103 -5.97 16.04 6.14
CA GLU A 103 -5.92 17.27 6.98
C GLU A 103 -4.83 18.30 6.61
#